data_AF-A0A6A9SZ87-F1
#
_entry.id   AF-A0A6A9SZ87-F1
#
_cell.length_a   1.000
_cell.length_b   1.000
_cell.length_c   1.000
_cell.angle_alpha   90.00
_cell.angle_beta   90.00
_cell.angle_gamma   90.00
#
_symmetry.space_group_name_H-M   'P 1'
#
loop_
_entity.id
_entity.type
_entity.pdbx_description
1 polymer ?
#
loop_
_entity_poly.entity_id
_entity_poly.type
_entity_poly.pdbx_seq_one_letter_code
_entity_poly.pdbx_strand_id
1 'polypeptide(L)'
;MSPTDDTDDGEEIPVQTGGADDAGNADEQTDGDVRARIEEGTDKAVEQFDERLVDLLAWLLDTETRARIYVYLRQHPHSTSEEIADGTGLYPSTVREALAELHDEETLTRRKRDSDGAGNNPYEYAAIAPSELVSGAVGEVQSQLNTVFNLDSHLSADDEEGTTDPVTISVEEADDEE
;
A
#
# COMPACT_ATOMS: atom_id res chain seq x y z
N MET A 1 -39.29 -57.66 70.59
CA MET A 1 -37.93 -57.11 70.80
C MET A 1 -37.51 -56.46 69.50
N SER A 2 -37.32 -55.14 69.56
CA SER A 2 -36.74 -54.24 68.53
C SER A 2 -35.29 -54.61 68.19
N PRO A 3 -34.56 -53.99 67.23
CA PRO A 3 -34.50 -52.55 66.82
C PRO A 3 -34.73 -52.37 65.29
N THR A 4 -35.13 -51.25 64.65
CA THR A 4 -34.81 -49.80 64.61
C THR A 4 -33.39 -49.41 64.20
N ASP A 5 -33.34 -48.62 63.12
CA ASP A 5 -32.35 -47.60 62.73
C ASP A 5 -30.90 -48.05 62.46
N ASP A 6 -30.33 -47.64 61.33
CA ASP A 6 -29.61 -46.36 61.21
C ASP A 6 -28.87 -46.28 59.84
N THR A 7 -28.68 -45.05 59.32
CA THR A 7 -27.58 -44.63 58.42
C THR A 7 -27.67 -45.04 56.93
N ASP A 8 -27.40 -44.22 55.90
CA ASP A 8 -27.12 -42.79 55.68
C ASP A 8 -26.77 -42.66 54.18
N ASP A 9 -27.02 -41.49 53.62
CA ASP A 9 -26.45 -40.89 52.41
C ASP A 9 -26.44 -41.64 51.07
N GLY A 10 -27.43 -41.27 50.24
CA GLY A 10 -27.40 -41.37 48.79
C GLY A 10 -28.28 -40.25 48.24
N GLU A 11 -27.77 -39.03 48.21
CA GLU A 11 -28.46 -37.85 47.67
C GLU A 11 -28.67 -38.02 46.15
N GLU A 12 -29.83 -38.56 45.75
CA GLU A 12 -30.29 -38.55 44.36
C GLU A 12 -30.99 -37.23 44.06
N ILE A 13 -30.45 -36.49 43.09
CA ILE A 13 -30.94 -35.18 42.64
C ILE A 13 -32.30 -35.35 41.93
N PRO A 14 -33.43 -34.83 42.44
CA PRO A 14 -34.65 -34.78 41.65
C PRO A 14 -34.58 -33.58 40.71
N VAL A 15 -34.44 -33.86 39.41
CA VAL A 15 -34.77 -32.90 38.35
C VAL A 15 -36.22 -32.49 38.51
N GLN A 16 -36.44 -31.20 38.80
CA GLN A 16 -37.75 -30.59 38.65
C GLN A 16 -37.62 -29.30 37.85
N THR A 17 -38.18 -29.39 36.65
CA THR A 17 -38.46 -28.33 35.68
C THR A 17 -39.23 -27.20 36.35
N GLY A 18 -38.54 -26.10 36.66
CA GLY A 18 -39.11 -24.84 37.13
C GLY A 18 -39.00 -23.80 36.04
N GLY A 19 -40.15 -23.20 35.68
CA GLY A 19 -40.31 -22.30 34.55
C GLY A 19 -39.40 -21.06 34.58
N ALA A 20 -38.96 -20.67 33.39
CA ALA A 20 -38.49 -19.33 33.10
C ALA A 20 -39.42 -18.76 32.03
N ASP A 21 -40.42 -18.03 32.51
CA ASP A 21 -41.04 -16.97 31.74
C ASP A 21 -39.97 -15.87 31.60
N ASP A 22 -39.23 -15.84 30.49
CA ASP A 22 -38.70 -14.57 30.00
C ASP A 22 -38.73 -14.58 28.48
N ALA A 23 -39.59 -13.69 28.00
CA ALA A 23 -39.94 -13.54 26.61
C ALA A 23 -38.73 -13.06 25.82
N GLY A 24 -38.50 -13.73 24.69
CA GLY A 24 -37.85 -13.22 23.49
C GLY A 24 -36.86 -12.07 23.67
N ASN A 25 -35.58 -12.41 23.67
CA ASN A 25 -34.65 -11.61 22.90
C ASN A 25 -33.78 -12.54 22.06
N ALA A 26 -34.40 -13.09 21.01
CA ALA A 26 -33.66 -13.41 19.80
C ALA A 26 -33.24 -12.06 19.24
N ASP A 27 -32.06 -11.60 19.65
CA ASP A 27 -31.45 -10.38 19.14
C ASP A 27 -31.32 -10.57 17.62
N GLU A 28 -32.27 -10.00 16.90
CA GLU A 28 -32.25 -9.82 15.46
C GLU A 28 -31.00 -8.99 15.17
N GLN A 29 -29.86 -9.66 15.01
CA GLN A 29 -28.70 -9.08 14.35
C GLN A 29 -29.15 -8.75 12.93
N THR A 30 -29.64 -7.53 12.78
CA THR A 30 -30.09 -7.00 11.50
C THR A 30 -28.96 -7.13 10.49
N ASP A 31 -29.30 -7.42 9.24
CA ASP A 31 -28.37 -7.42 8.10
C ASP A 31 -27.47 -6.17 8.06
N GLY A 32 -27.92 -5.06 8.69
CA GLY A 32 -27.18 -3.82 8.89
C GLY A 32 -26.00 -3.91 9.86
N ASP A 33 -26.04 -4.71 10.93
CA ASP A 33 -24.94 -4.82 11.91
C ASP A 33 -23.78 -5.67 11.36
N VAL A 34 -24.10 -6.70 10.56
CA VAL A 34 -23.10 -7.50 9.83
C VAL A 34 -22.48 -6.69 8.69
N ARG A 35 -23.28 -5.93 7.93
CA ARG A 35 -22.75 -5.01 6.90
C ARG A 35 -21.89 -3.90 7.50
N ALA A 36 -22.32 -3.27 8.59
CA ALA A 36 -21.55 -2.22 9.25
C ALA A 36 -20.22 -2.74 9.81
N ARG A 37 -20.18 -3.96 10.39
CA ARG A 37 -18.93 -4.58 10.85
C ARG A 37 -18.00 -4.97 9.68
N ILE A 38 -18.57 -5.38 8.54
CA ILE A 38 -17.78 -5.66 7.33
C ILE A 38 -17.27 -4.36 6.71
N GLU A 39 -18.08 -3.30 6.63
CA GLU A 39 -17.66 -1.97 6.16
C GLU A 39 -16.58 -1.38 7.06
N GLU A 40 -16.75 -1.40 8.39
CA GLU A 40 -15.72 -0.94 9.35
C GLU A 40 -14.43 -1.77 9.25
N GLY A 41 -14.54 -3.09 9.06
CA GLY A 41 -13.39 -3.96 8.79
C GLY A 41 -12.73 -3.70 7.45
N THR A 42 -13.49 -3.24 6.45
CA THR A 42 -13.00 -2.90 5.11
C THR A 42 -12.28 -1.55 5.13
N ASP A 43 -12.88 -0.52 5.73
CA ASP A 43 -12.27 0.81 5.87
C ASP A 43 -10.93 0.72 6.63
N LYS A 44 -10.90 -0.04 7.73
CA LYS A 44 -9.68 -0.24 8.52
C LYS A 44 -8.62 -1.09 7.84
N ALA A 45 -9.01 -1.97 6.92
CA ALA A 45 -8.09 -2.76 6.10
C ALA A 45 -7.51 -1.95 4.94
N VAL A 46 -8.29 -1.02 4.37
CA VAL A 46 -7.85 -0.08 3.34
C VAL A 46 -6.87 0.94 3.93
N GLU A 47 -7.15 1.50 5.10
CA GLU A 47 -6.23 2.41 5.80
C GLU A 47 -4.86 1.76 6.10
N GLN A 48 -4.83 0.51 6.59
CA GLN A 48 -3.59 -0.23 6.83
C GLN A 48 -2.83 -0.61 5.54
N PHE A 49 -3.54 -0.71 4.42
CA PHE A 49 -2.91 -0.96 3.13
C PHE A 49 -2.21 0.30 2.63
N ASP A 50 -2.84 1.46 2.80
CA ASP A 50 -2.28 2.75 2.41
C ASP A 50 -0.99 3.07 3.18
N GLU A 51 -0.94 2.79 4.49
CA GLU A 51 0.30 2.97 5.29
C GLU A 51 1.47 2.16 4.72
N ARG A 52 1.26 0.86 4.42
CA ARG A 52 2.30 0.00 3.84
C ARG A 52 2.68 0.40 2.41
N LEU A 53 1.71 0.89 1.64
CA LEU A 53 1.96 1.40 0.29
C LEU A 53 2.82 2.67 0.34
N VAL A 54 2.53 3.59 1.26
CA VAL A 54 3.32 4.80 1.48
C VAL A 54 4.73 4.44 1.91
N ASP A 55 4.92 3.46 2.79
CA ASP A 55 6.27 3.01 3.21
C ASP A 55 7.10 2.47 2.02
N LEU A 56 6.49 1.63 1.18
CA LEU A 56 7.16 1.10 -0.01
C LEU A 56 7.51 2.21 -1.00
N LEU A 57 6.58 3.12 -1.23
CA LEU A 57 6.78 4.26 -2.12
C LEU A 57 7.77 5.27 -1.54
N ALA A 58 7.87 5.41 -0.22
CA ALA A 58 8.85 6.30 0.40
C ALA A 58 10.28 5.76 0.20
N TRP A 59 10.44 4.44 0.19
CA TRP A 59 11.71 3.81 -0.21
C TRP A 59 12.01 4.02 -1.69
N LEU A 60 11.00 3.92 -2.56
CA LEU A 60 11.17 4.01 -4.01
C LEU A 60 11.33 5.45 -4.52
N LEU A 61 10.68 6.41 -3.87
CA LEU A 61 10.65 7.82 -4.24
C LEU A 61 11.51 8.67 -3.27
N ASP A 62 12.44 8.04 -2.56
CA ASP A 62 13.37 8.63 -1.57
C ASP A 62 12.77 9.29 -0.33
N THR A 63 11.52 9.78 -0.38
CA THR A 63 10.90 10.48 0.74
C THR A 63 9.41 10.16 0.89
N GLU A 64 8.95 10.18 2.14
CA GLU A 64 7.52 10.05 2.48
C GLU A 64 6.68 11.16 1.83
N THR A 65 7.20 12.39 1.77
CA THR A 65 6.55 13.52 1.12
C THR A 65 6.20 13.21 -0.33
N ARG A 66 7.17 12.68 -1.10
CA ARG A 66 6.99 12.32 -2.50
C ARG A 66 6.02 11.14 -2.65
N ALA A 67 6.11 10.14 -1.78
CA ALA A 67 5.16 9.02 -1.73
C ALA A 67 3.72 9.49 -1.50
N ARG A 68 3.50 10.41 -0.55
CA ARG A 68 2.17 10.95 -0.25
C ARG A 68 1.60 11.76 -1.41
N ILE A 69 2.43 12.56 -2.09
CA ILE A 69 2.04 13.29 -3.31
C ILE A 69 1.68 12.32 -4.43
N TYR A 70 2.46 11.25 -4.64
CA TYR A 70 2.19 10.23 -5.65
C TYR A 70 0.85 9.55 -5.40
N VAL A 71 0.60 9.07 -4.17
CA VAL A 71 -0.66 8.43 -3.79
C VAL A 71 -1.85 9.38 -4.02
N TYR A 72 -1.72 10.64 -3.61
CA TYR A 72 -2.76 11.64 -3.84
C TYR A 72 -3.06 11.83 -5.33
N LEU A 73 -2.03 11.96 -6.17
CA LEU A 73 -2.20 12.12 -7.63
C LEU A 73 -2.75 10.87 -8.33
N ARG A 74 -2.58 9.69 -7.76
CA ARG A 74 -3.21 8.46 -8.26
C ARG A 74 -4.72 8.45 -8.00
N GLN A 75 -5.18 9.09 -6.93
CA GLN A 75 -6.60 9.23 -6.61
C GLN A 75 -7.22 10.44 -7.32
N HIS A 76 -6.46 11.53 -7.46
CA HIS A 76 -6.87 12.80 -8.04
C HIS A 76 -5.94 13.24 -9.17
N PRO A 77 -6.08 12.66 -10.38
CA PRO A 77 -5.27 13.06 -11.53
C PRO A 77 -5.59 14.49 -11.96
N HIS A 78 -4.62 15.17 -12.59
CA HIS A 78 -4.76 16.56 -13.07
C HIS A 78 -4.93 17.60 -11.95
N SER A 79 -4.28 17.36 -10.81
CA SER A 79 -4.32 18.29 -9.67
C SER A 79 -3.20 19.33 -9.76
N THR A 80 -3.47 20.54 -9.31
CA THR A 80 -2.52 21.65 -9.17
C THR A 80 -1.72 21.55 -7.88
N SER A 81 -0.63 22.31 -7.77
CA SER A 81 0.21 22.30 -6.57
C SER A 81 -0.52 22.76 -5.29
N GLU A 82 -1.50 23.66 -5.40
CA GLU A 82 -2.37 24.05 -4.27
C GLU A 82 -3.32 22.93 -3.87
N GLU A 83 -4.03 22.33 -4.84
CA GLU A 83 -4.97 21.22 -4.57
C GLU A 83 -4.25 20.03 -3.90
N ILE A 84 -3.02 19.74 -4.33
CA ILE A 84 -2.19 18.69 -3.74
C ILE A 84 -1.76 19.04 -2.31
N ALA A 85 -1.37 20.29 -2.04
CA ALA A 85 -1.01 20.73 -0.70
C ALA A 85 -2.18 20.63 0.27
N ASP A 86 -3.36 21.08 -0.17
CA ASP A 86 -4.60 21.00 0.61
C ASP A 86 -5.02 19.55 0.86
N GLY A 87 -4.89 18.68 -0.15
CA GLY A 87 -5.28 17.28 -0.08
C GLY A 87 -4.32 16.37 0.70
N THR A 88 -3.03 16.67 0.70
CA THR A 88 -2.01 15.87 1.41
C THR A 88 -1.67 16.42 2.80
N GLY A 89 -2.13 17.63 3.12
CA GLY A 89 -1.78 18.36 4.34
C GLY A 89 -0.32 18.83 4.38
N LEU A 90 0.38 18.81 3.24
CA LEU A 90 1.77 19.24 3.12
C LEU A 90 1.87 20.74 2.88
N TYR A 91 2.99 21.34 3.27
CA TYR A 91 3.18 22.77 3.09
C TYR A 91 3.38 23.12 1.59
N PRO A 92 2.77 24.20 1.05
CA PRO A 92 2.78 24.46 -0.39
C PRO A 92 4.18 24.60 -1.03
N SER A 93 5.19 25.09 -0.29
CA SER A 93 6.55 25.17 -0.83
C SER A 93 7.18 23.79 -1.00
N THR A 94 7.01 22.91 -0.01
CA THR A 94 7.50 21.53 -0.04
C THR A 94 6.83 20.74 -1.16
N VAL A 95 5.54 20.97 -1.39
CA VAL A 95 4.82 20.35 -2.51
C VAL A 95 5.40 20.81 -3.85
N ARG A 96 5.63 22.12 -4.05
CA ARG A 96 6.21 22.60 -5.30
C ARG A 96 7.62 22.07 -5.57
N GLU A 97 8.43 21.94 -4.53
CA GLU A 97 9.77 21.37 -4.60
C GLU A 97 9.71 19.89 -4.99
N ALA A 98 8.96 19.09 -4.24
CA ALA A 98 8.79 17.67 -4.53
C ALA A 98 8.16 17.43 -5.91
N LEU A 99 7.23 18.28 -6.36
CA LEU A 99 6.64 18.20 -7.70
C LEU A 99 7.63 18.52 -8.82
N ALA A 100 8.60 19.41 -8.57
CA ALA A 100 9.64 19.69 -9.54
C ALA A 100 10.58 18.49 -9.68
N GLU A 101 11.03 17.95 -8.54
CA GLU A 101 11.92 16.80 -8.52
C GLU A 101 11.27 15.54 -9.12
N LEU A 102 10.04 15.22 -8.71
CA LEU A 102 9.30 14.09 -9.26
C LEU A 102 9.00 14.22 -10.76
N HIS A 103 8.89 15.44 -11.27
CA HIS A 103 8.77 15.68 -12.71
C HIS A 103 10.11 15.49 -13.42
N ASP A 104 11.21 15.97 -12.82
CA ASP A 104 12.56 15.81 -13.38
C ASP A 104 13.00 14.34 -13.43
N GLU A 105 12.50 13.52 -12.49
CA GLU A 105 12.65 12.06 -12.44
C GLU A 105 11.61 11.30 -13.30
N GLU A 106 10.84 12.02 -14.13
CA GLU A 106 9.80 11.45 -15.02
C GLU A 106 8.69 10.64 -14.30
N THR A 107 8.61 10.73 -12.97
CA THR A 107 7.58 10.07 -12.16
C THR A 107 6.22 10.77 -12.29
N LEU A 108 6.23 12.07 -12.59
CA LEU A 108 5.04 12.87 -12.83
C LEU A 108 5.08 13.51 -14.21
N THR A 109 3.89 13.62 -14.81
CA THR A 109 3.67 14.43 -16.00
C THR A 109 3.09 15.78 -15.61
N ARG A 110 3.61 16.87 -16.20
CA ARG A 110 3.10 18.22 -16.01
C ARG A 110 2.46 18.74 -17.28
N ARG A 111 1.25 19.31 -17.19
CA ARG A 111 0.57 19.96 -18.31
C ARG A 111 0.13 21.37 -17.94
N LYS A 112 0.08 22.24 -18.94
CA LYS A 112 -0.49 23.58 -18.76
C LYS A 112 -2.01 23.44 -18.72
N ARG A 113 -2.65 23.94 -17.67
CA ARG A 113 -4.11 23.94 -17.57
C ARG A 113 -4.68 24.97 -18.53
N ASP A 114 -5.62 24.55 -19.38
CA ASP A 114 -6.42 25.47 -20.18
C ASP A 114 -7.41 26.18 -19.23
N SER A 115 -7.01 27.32 -18.69
CA SER A 115 -7.88 28.14 -17.85
C SER A 115 -7.84 29.58 -18.35
N ASP A 116 -9.00 30.05 -18.85
CA ASP A 116 -9.30 31.44 -19.24
C ASP A 116 -9.37 32.42 -18.05
N GLY A 117 -8.92 32.01 -16.85
CA GLY A 117 -9.14 32.71 -15.59
C GLY A 117 -7.83 32.98 -14.87
N ALA A 118 -7.67 34.23 -14.43
CA ALA A 118 -6.52 34.76 -13.69
C ALA A 118 -6.30 34.06 -12.33
N GLY A 119 -5.74 32.85 -12.34
CA GLY A 119 -5.33 32.07 -11.18
C GLY A 119 -3.85 31.70 -11.26
N ASN A 120 -3.13 31.83 -10.14
CA ASN A 120 -1.67 31.75 -10.04
C ASN A 120 -1.05 30.35 -10.25
N ASN A 121 -1.80 29.35 -10.74
CA ASN A 121 -1.32 27.98 -10.90
C ASN A 121 -1.49 27.46 -12.33
N PRO A 122 -0.50 27.69 -13.21
CA PRO A 122 -0.60 27.37 -14.62
C PRO A 122 -0.46 25.87 -14.93
N TYR A 123 -0.03 25.04 -13.97
CA TYR A 123 0.29 23.63 -14.22
C TYR A 123 -0.53 22.66 -13.38
N GLU A 124 -0.98 21.60 -14.03
CA GLU A 124 -1.56 20.40 -13.42
C GLU A 124 -0.59 19.23 -13.54
N TYR A 125 -0.68 18.31 -12.59
CA TYR A 125 0.21 17.17 -12.45
C TYR A 125 -0.59 15.86 -12.47
N ALA A 126 0.02 14.82 -13.02
CA ALA A 126 -0.52 13.47 -12.99
C ALA A 126 0.60 12.45 -12.83
N ALA A 127 0.39 11.46 -11.97
CA ALA A 127 1.35 10.40 -11.69
C ALA A 127 1.28 9.28 -12.74
N ILE A 128 2.45 8.76 -13.13
CA ILE A 128 2.58 7.60 -14.02
C ILE A 128 1.98 6.34 -13.38
N ALA A 129 1.82 5.27 -14.15
CA ALA A 129 1.38 4.00 -13.60
C ALA A 129 2.43 3.40 -12.63
N PRO A 130 2.02 2.69 -11.57
CA PRO A 130 2.97 2.03 -10.67
C PRO A 130 3.91 1.06 -11.39
N SER A 131 3.45 0.41 -12.46
CA SER A 131 4.27 -0.45 -13.31
C SER A 131 5.39 0.31 -14.02
N GLU A 132 5.12 1.54 -14.48
CA GLU A 132 6.13 2.40 -15.12
C GLU A 132 7.16 2.86 -14.08
N LEU A 133 6.71 3.20 -12.88
CA LEU A 133 7.60 3.58 -11.77
C LEU A 133 8.56 2.44 -11.39
N VAL A 134 8.05 1.21 -11.25
CA VAL A 134 8.88 0.02 -10.97
C VAL A 134 9.84 -0.27 -12.12
N SER A 135 9.39 -0.14 -13.37
CA SER A 135 10.25 -0.33 -14.54
C SER A 135 11.42 0.66 -14.55
N GLY A 136 11.19 1.92 -14.18
CA GLY A 136 12.23 2.93 -14.05
C GLY A 136 13.28 2.55 -13.00
N ALA A 137 12.84 2.19 -11.80
CA ALA A 137 13.73 1.80 -10.70
C ALA A 137 14.56 0.55 -11.02
N VAL A 138 13.98 -0.46 -11.68
CA VAL A 138 14.72 -1.63 -12.14
C VAL A 138 15.79 -1.24 -13.16
N GLY A 139 15.48 -0.32 -14.08
CA GLY A 139 16.45 0.22 -15.03
C GLY A 139 17.62 0.93 -14.35
N GLU A 140 17.35 1.69 -13.29
CA GLU A 140 18.38 2.37 -12.51
C GLU A 140 19.31 1.36 -11.80
N VAL A 141 18.75 0.37 -11.10
CA VAL A 141 19.53 -0.69 -10.44
C VAL A 141 20.42 -1.42 -11.44
N GLN A 142 19.88 -1.74 -12.63
CA GLN A 142 20.67 -2.37 -13.70
C GLN A 142 21.83 -1.48 -14.15
N SER A 143 21.60 -0.18 -14.32
CA SER A 143 22.64 0.77 -14.71
C SER A 143 23.75 0.88 -13.65
N GLN A 144 23.37 0.95 -12.37
CA GLN A 144 24.33 0.99 -11.26
C GLN A 144 25.14 -0.32 -11.17
N LEU A 145 24.48 -1.48 -11.30
CA LEU A 145 25.18 -2.77 -11.32
C LEU A 145 26.12 -2.89 -12.53
N ASN A 146 25.68 -2.48 -13.72
CA ASN A 146 26.50 -2.46 -14.92
C ASN A 146 27.75 -1.57 -14.72
N THR A 147 27.58 -0.42 -14.06
CA THR A 147 28.70 0.47 -13.68
C THR A 147 29.70 -0.24 -12.75
N VAL A 148 29.21 -0.96 -11.73
CA VAL A 148 30.08 -1.73 -10.81
C VAL A 148 30.79 -2.87 -11.52
N PHE A 149 30.10 -3.64 -12.36
CA PHE A 149 30.71 -4.74 -13.11
C PHE A 149 31.74 -4.27 -14.13
N ASN A 150 31.47 -3.17 -14.84
CA ASN A 150 32.47 -2.56 -15.72
C ASN A 150 33.69 -2.08 -14.92
N LEU A 151 33.48 -1.50 -13.74
CA LEU A 151 34.58 -1.06 -12.88
C LEU A 151 35.42 -2.25 -12.37
N ASP A 152 34.79 -3.33 -11.93
CA ASP A 152 35.47 -4.56 -11.48
C ASP A 152 36.22 -5.26 -12.63
N SER A 153 35.63 -5.28 -13.83
CA SER A 153 36.29 -5.79 -15.03
C SER A 153 37.50 -4.93 -15.43
N HIS A 154 37.43 -3.61 -15.27
CA HIS A 154 38.55 -2.71 -15.58
C HIS A 154 39.67 -2.82 -14.53
N LEU A 155 39.32 -3.05 -13.27
CA LEU A 155 40.28 -3.29 -12.18
C LEU A 155 40.89 -4.70 -12.23
N SER A 156 40.18 -5.68 -12.78
CA SER A 156 40.67 -7.05 -13.00
C SER A 156 41.41 -7.22 -14.33
N ALA A 157 41.17 -6.33 -15.31
CA ALA A 157 41.84 -6.32 -16.62
C ALA A 157 43.23 -5.66 -16.59
N ASP A 158 43.71 -5.17 -15.44
CA ASP A 158 45.14 -4.88 -15.23
C ASP A 158 46.01 -6.17 -15.23
N ASP A 159 45.41 -7.36 -15.27
CA ASP A 159 46.13 -8.63 -15.43
C ASP A 159 46.02 -9.28 -16.83
N GLU A 160 44.94 -9.12 -17.63
CA GLU A 160 44.88 -9.70 -18.99
C GLU A 160 44.10 -8.84 -20.02
N GLU A 161 44.77 -8.43 -21.10
CA GLU A 161 44.21 -7.74 -22.27
C GLU A 161 43.16 -8.62 -22.99
N GLY A 162 41.87 -8.25 -23.01
CA GLY A 162 40.90 -8.95 -23.87
C GLY A 162 39.42 -8.54 -23.78
N THR A 163 38.99 -7.69 -24.73
CA THR A 163 37.61 -7.50 -25.26
C THR A 163 36.48 -7.10 -24.29
N THR A 164 36.10 -5.82 -24.34
CA THR A 164 34.95 -5.19 -23.64
C THR A 164 33.68 -5.21 -24.50
N ASP A 165 33.09 -6.38 -24.76
CA ASP A 165 31.79 -6.45 -25.43
C ASP A 165 30.63 -6.57 -24.41
N PRO A 166 29.60 -5.70 -24.47
CA PRO A 166 28.49 -5.71 -23.52
C PRO A 166 27.64 -6.98 -23.66
N VAL A 167 27.26 -7.58 -22.52
CA VAL A 167 26.41 -8.78 -22.48
C VAL A 167 24.93 -8.39 -22.41
N THR A 168 24.11 -8.95 -23.31
CA THR A 168 22.65 -8.83 -23.30
C THR A 168 22.04 -10.13 -22.80
N ILE A 169 21.24 -10.09 -21.73
CA ILE A 169 20.50 -11.25 -21.21
C ILE A 169 19.05 -11.14 -21.69
N SER A 170 18.66 -11.97 -22.65
CA SER A 170 17.27 -12.13 -23.05
C SER A 170 16.64 -13.24 -22.20
N VAL A 171 15.56 -12.90 -21.48
CA VAL A 171 14.76 -13.89 -20.74
C VAL A 171 13.62 -14.32 -21.66
N GLU A 172 13.66 -15.58 -22.10
CA GLU A 172 12.57 -16.21 -22.83
C GLU A 172 11.68 -16.91 -21.81
N GLU A 173 10.39 -16.56 -21.76
CA GLU A 173 9.40 -17.28 -20.95
C GLU A 173 9.35 -18.73 -21.46
N ALA A 174 9.56 -19.69 -20.56
CA ALA A 174 9.35 -21.09 -20.89
C ALA A 174 7.86 -21.27 -21.16
N ASP A 175 7.51 -21.54 -22.42
CA ASP A 175 6.19 -22.06 -22.77
C ASP A 175 5.95 -23.34 -21.96
N ASP A 176 5.08 -23.24 -20.94
CA ASP A 176 4.50 -24.39 -20.25
C ASP A 176 3.62 -25.15 -21.27
N GLU A 177 4.21 -26.13 -21.95
CA GLU A 177 3.49 -27.10 -22.78
C GLU A 177 2.72 -28.10 -21.88
N GLU A 178 1.40 -27.86 -21.76
CA GLU A 178 0.26 -28.71 -21.34
C GLU A 178 0.43 -29.81 -20.27
#